data_AF-A0A819NF58-F1
#
_entry.id   AF-A0A819NF58-F1
#
_cell.length_a   1.000
_cell.length_b   1.000
_cell.length_c   1.000
_cell.angle_alpha   90.00
_cell.angle_beta   90.00
_cell.angle_gamma   90.00
#
_symmetry.space_group_name_H-M   'P 1'
#
loop_
_entity.id
_entity.type
_entity.pdbx_description
1 polymer ?
#
loop_
_entity_poly.entity_id
_entity_poly.type
_entity_poly.pdbx_seq_one_letter_code
_entity_poly.pdbx_strand_id
1 'polypeptide(L)'
;MAKQYQILNIILVLFVLSIELSTIEANDERNGDVAYFQRSSSKNQIGDSKGKVATYNKNDGSNDFTAYHNGTFEPKMDGVYFTIFAAQIGSPRRVANGDIHMWMQQSGKNEPNSNSIQSVDYGSTSVLVYATVFQTPVDCTFAFLYSAFTVNECTSLGLIATQPEHEPLVPSIIISTVQVSGGTNTIPYAQLFSSKTQLGNSNSDVVILDSSSAVNKLDITTAEKHGIIKYNEAGVYFLIACAQVGSAKDTDASGEVHLWMRLNEKDMPNSNTIRTVRNGNTAVLVSQTVVKLEAEDKVQLVFSTTNKELGLIASKPKNEPLVPGIIFATFRLSNKENPIAYAQLSSSQSQWGCTTPKIVKLDNNDGSNHIKNNNGVMEFEESGTYFVMAAAQCGSDDDDGVGDVRMWLRLNGEDMADSNTIQTVEKDTAVLVCQTAVELKKGDKLEVVLATDVTQG
;
A
#
# COMPACT_ATOMS: atom_id res chain seq x y z
N MET A 1 20.10 9.74 -32.23
CA MET A 1 19.42 8.60 -31.56
C MET A 1 19.18 9.03 -30.13
N ALA A 2 17.93 9.29 -29.75
CA ALA A 2 17.61 9.49 -28.34
C ALA A 2 17.92 8.16 -27.63
N LYS A 3 18.80 8.18 -26.63
CA LYS A 3 18.93 7.05 -25.72
C LYS A 3 17.55 6.85 -25.11
N GLN A 4 16.91 5.71 -25.39
CA GLN A 4 15.79 5.26 -24.58
C GLN A 4 16.40 4.95 -23.23
N TYR A 5 16.10 5.76 -22.23
CA TYR A 5 16.48 5.43 -20.88
C TYR A 5 15.54 4.33 -20.43
N GLN A 6 16.16 3.25 -20.03
CA GLN A 6 15.51 1.99 -19.77
C GLN A 6 15.11 2.02 -18.29
N ILE A 7 13.81 1.85 -18.08
CA ILE A 7 13.16 1.84 -16.79
C ILE A 7 12.27 0.60 -16.75
N LEU A 8 12.37 -0.18 -15.67
CA LEU A 8 11.39 -1.11 -15.08
C LEU A 8 11.53 -2.65 -15.25
N ASN A 9 11.87 -3.30 -14.13
CA ASN A 9 11.38 -4.63 -13.74
C ASN A 9 10.04 -4.47 -12.98
N ILE A 10 8.90 -4.51 -13.68
CA ILE A 10 7.58 -4.50 -13.02
C ILE A 10 7.23 -5.93 -12.61
N ILE A 11 7.45 -6.26 -11.34
CA ILE A 11 6.55 -7.21 -10.67
C ILE A 11 5.38 -6.35 -10.21
N LEU A 12 4.32 -6.34 -11.02
CA LEU A 12 3.06 -5.75 -10.60
C LEU A 12 2.36 -6.81 -9.78
N VAL A 13 1.97 -6.50 -8.55
CA VAL A 13 0.91 -7.25 -7.90
C VAL A 13 -0.32 -6.37 -7.98
N LEU A 14 -1.22 -6.74 -8.87
CA LEU A 14 -2.53 -6.14 -8.97
C LEU A 14 -3.52 -7.05 -8.30
N PHE A 15 -4.20 -6.51 -7.31
CA PHE A 15 -5.39 -7.15 -6.81
C PHE A 15 -6.61 -6.29 -7.03
N VAL A 16 -7.69 -7.00 -7.29
CA VAL A 16 -9.02 -6.43 -7.37
C VAL A 16 -9.93 -7.30 -6.52
N LEU A 17 -10.77 -6.68 -5.71
CA LEU A 17 -11.69 -7.36 -4.82
C LEU A 17 -13.09 -6.77 -4.95
N SER A 18 -14.11 -7.60 -5.21
CA SER A 18 -15.49 -7.16 -4.98
C SER A 18 -15.72 -7.00 -3.49
N ILE A 19 -16.26 -5.85 -3.10
CA ILE A 19 -16.68 -5.55 -1.73
C ILE A 19 -18.12 -6.06 -1.51
N GLU A 20 -18.64 -7.00 -2.29
CA GLU A 20 -19.90 -7.68 -1.94
C GLU A 20 -19.63 -8.69 -0.81
N LEU A 21 -19.70 -8.24 0.45
CA LEU A 21 -19.68 -9.13 1.61
C LEU A 21 -21.02 -9.87 1.69
N SER A 22 -21.06 -10.99 1.00
CA SER A 22 -22.20 -11.89 0.93
C SER A 22 -22.51 -12.64 2.25
N THR A 23 -21.91 -12.26 3.38
CA THR A 23 -22.12 -12.88 4.71
C THR A 23 -22.87 -12.01 5.72
N ILE A 24 -23.40 -10.84 5.34
CA ILE A 24 -24.39 -10.16 6.19
C ILE A 24 -25.73 -10.88 5.97
N GLU A 25 -26.01 -11.90 6.78
CA GLU A 25 -27.35 -12.51 6.83
C GLU A 25 -28.36 -11.41 7.18
N ALA A 26 -29.26 -11.18 6.23
CA ALA A 26 -30.28 -10.16 6.24
C ALA A 26 -31.19 -10.27 7.48
N ASN A 27 -30.91 -9.45 8.49
CA ASN A 27 -31.90 -9.00 9.46
C ASN A 27 -31.97 -7.46 9.55
N ASP A 28 -31.21 -6.75 8.71
CA ASP A 28 -31.22 -5.30 8.63
C ASP A 28 -31.78 -4.89 7.24
N GLU A 29 -32.83 -4.07 7.22
CA GLU A 29 -33.57 -3.67 6.01
C GLU A 29 -32.76 -2.76 5.06
N ARG A 30 -31.47 -2.57 5.35
CA ARG A 30 -30.52 -1.87 4.48
C ARG A 30 -30.06 -2.85 3.41
N ASN A 31 -30.40 -2.56 2.14
CA ASN A 31 -29.81 -3.21 0.97
C ASN A 31 -28.31 -3.39 1.23
N GLY A 32 -27.80 -4.63 1.08
CA GLY A 32 -26.48 -5.09 1.56
C GLY A 32 -25.27 -4.44 0.91
N ASP A 33 -25.23 -3.11 0.85
CA ASP A 33 -24.13 -2.31 0.37
C ASP A 33 -23.09 -2.21 1.48
N VAL A 34 -21.84 -2.56 1.15
CA VAL A 34 -20.75 -2.51 2.11
C VAL A 34 -20.29 -1.07 2.32
N ALA A 35 -19.98 -0.70 3.56
CA ALA A 35 -19.45 0.61 3.85
C ALA A 35 -18.06 0.78 3.22
N TYR A 36 -17.90 1.83 2.41
CA TYR A 36 -16.62 2.19 1.82
C TYR A 36 -16.44 3.70 1.78
N PHE A 37 -15.19 4.12 1.71
CA PHE A 37 -14.83 5.53 1.70
C PHE A 37 -13.55 5.73 0.90
N GLN A 38 -13.62 6.62 -0.08
CA GLN A 38 -12.47 7.12 -0.81
C GLN A 38 -12.45 8.64 -0.84
N ARG A 39 -11.29 9.18 -0.47
CA ARG A 39 -11.01 10.61 -0.58
C ARG A 39 -9.62 10.82 -1.12
N SER A 40 -9.49 11.88 -1.89
CA SER A 40 -8.22 12.35 -2.38
C SER A 40 -8.06 13.86 -2.18
N SER A 41 -6.82 14.32 -2.35
CA SER A 41 -6.51 15.74 -2.34
C SER A 41 -5.67 16.14 -3.53
N SER A 42 -6.21 17.05 -4.33
CA SER A 42 -5.54 17.64 -5.49
C SER A 42 -4.69 18.86 -5.13
N LYS A 43 -4.43 19.09 -3.84
CA LYS A 43 -3.74 20.28 -3.34
C LYS A 43 -2.43 19.90 -2.67
N ASN A 44 -1.41 20.74 -2.85
CA ASN A 44 -0.18 20.63 -2.07
C ASN A 44 -0.47 20.94 -0.59
N GLN A 45 0.09 20.13 0.31
CA GLN A 45 -0.07 20.24 1.75
C GLN A 45 1.31 20.23 2.40
N ILE A 46 1.86 21.43 2.63
CA ILE A 46 3.19 21.59 3.19
C ILE A 46 3.20 21.21 4.67
N GLY A 47 4.08 20.29 5.03
CA GLY A 47 4.21 19.77 6.38
C GLY A 47 4.87 20.77 7.32
N ASP A 48 4.74 20.51 8.62
CA ASP A 48 5.61 21.08 9.64
C ASP A 48 5.99 19.98 10.64
N SER A 49 6.84 20.31 11.61
CA SER A 49 7.31 19.36 12.62
C SER A 49 6.29 19.04 13.72
N LYS A 50 5.07 19.60 13.67
CA LYS A 50 4.06 19.44 14.73
C LYS A 50 3.01 18.39 14.43
N GLY A 51 2.96 17.93 13.18
CA GLY A 51 1.88 17.07 12.70
C GLY A 51 0.65 17.89 12.32
N LYS A 52 0.13 17.66 11.12
CA LYS A 52 -1.11 18.26 10.60
C LYS A 52 -2.03 17.18 10.12
N VAL A 53 -3.32 17.37 10.32
CA VAL A 53 -4.34 16.51 9.69
C VAL A 53 -4.30 16.75 8.18
N ALA A 54 -4.16 15.67 7.42
CA ALA A 54 -4.26 15.70 5.96
C ALA A 54 -5.69 16.14 5.57
N THR A 55 -5.76 17.05 4.62
CA THR A 55 -7.02 17.58 4.10
C THR A 55 -7.37 16.90 2.79
N TYR A 56 -8.66 16.71 2.56
CA TYR A 56 -9.19 16.09 1.35
C TYR A 56 -10.22 17.03 0.71
N ASN A 57 -9.96 17.46 -0.52
CA ASN A 57 -10.84 18.40 -1.22
C ASN A 57 -11.69 17.74 -2.31
N LYS A 58 -11.61 16.42 -2.45
CA LYS A 58 -12.43 15.63 -3.37
C LYS A 58 -13.17 14.53 -2.63
N ASN A 59 -14.37 14.19 -3.09
CA ASN A 59 -15.11 13.00 -2.67
C ASN A 59 -15.14 12.04 -3.86
N ASP A 60 -14.33 10.99 -3.81
CA ASP A 60 -14.19 10.07 -4.94
C ASP A 60 -15.15 8.88 -4.82
N GLY A 61 -15.73 8.69 -3.64
CA GLY A 61 -16.78 7.72 -3.39
C GLY A 61 -16.98 7.53 -1.88
N SER A 62 -18.22 7.40 -1.43
CA SER A 62 -18.48 7.07 -0.03
C SER A 62 -19.86 6.44 0.11
N ASN A 63 -19.91 5.28 0.75
CA ASN A 63 -21.14 4.66 1.24
C ASN A 63 -21.00 4.40 2.74
N ASP A 64 -21.97 4.83 3.53
CA ASP A 64 -21.97 4.68 5.00
C ASP A 64 -20.75 5.26 5.74
N PHE A 65 -20.24 6.38 5.23
CA PHE A 65 -19.29 7.23 5.94
C PHE A 65 -19.78 8.68 6.00
N THR A 66 -19.43 9.38 7.09
CA THR A 66 -19.53 10.83 7.21
C THR A 66 -18.14 11.42 7.09
N ALA A 67 -17.95 12.40 6.22
CA ALA A 67 -16.68 13.10 6.06
C ALA A 67 -16.82 14.54 6.55
N TYR A 68 -15.85 15.00 7.33
CA TYR A 68 -15.85 16.34 7.92
C TYR A 68 -14.85 17.25 7.21
N HIS A 69 -15.12 18.55 7.21
CA HIS A 69 -14.25 19.56 6.57
C HIS A 69 -12.83 19.64 7.15
N ASN A 70 -12.62 19.15 8.37
CA ASN A 70 -11.31 19.12 9.03
C ASN A 70 -10.43 17.93 8.60
N GLY A 71 -10.85 17.14 7.59
CA GLY A 71 -10.11 15.96 7.11
C GLY A 71 -10.37 14.69 7.92
N THR A 72 -11.27 14.74 8.90
CA THR A 72 -11.70 13.54 9.63
C THR A 72 -12.86 12.85 8.93
N PHE A 73 -13.02 11.55 9.18
CA PHE A 73 -14.12 10.76 8.67
C PHE A 73 -14.60 9.74 9.70
N GLU A 74 -15.85 9.32 9.60
CA GLU A 74 -16.51 8.47 10.58
C GLU A 74 -17.37 7.42 9.87
N PRO A 75 -17.18 6.11 10.15
CA PRO A 75 -18.08 5.08 9.67
C PRO A 75 -19.43 5.18 10.39
N LYS A 76 -20.52 4.98 9.65
CA LYS A 76 -21.89 5.02 10.18
C LYS A 76 -22.36 3.69 10.77
N MET A 77 -21.48 2.70 10.85
CA MET A 77 -21.80 1.37 11.35
C MET A 77 -20.61 0.75 12.06
N ASP A 78 -20.91 -0.17 12.98
CA ASP A 78 -19.90 -0.98 13.63
C ASP A 78 -19.28 -1.94 12.62
N GLY A 79 -17.97 -2.17 12.75
CA GLY A 79 -17.32 -3.16 11.94
C GLY A 79 -15.82 -3.21 12.07
N VAL A 80 -15.26 -4.06 11.24
CA VAL A 80 -13.84 -4.17 10.95
C VAL A 80 -13.61 -3.53 9.61
N TYR A 81 -12.66 -2.61 9.55
CA TYR A 81 -12.33 -1.86 8.36
C TYR A 81 -10.88 -2.11 7.98
N PHE A 82 -10.65 -2.27 6.68
CA PHE A 82 -9.34 -2.16 6.09
C PHE A 82 -9.20 -0.76 5.51
N THR A 83 -8.14 -0.07 5.90
CA THR A 83 -7.79 1.24 5.37
C THR A 83 -6.37 1.21 4.84
N ILE A 84 -6.18 1.82 3.69
CA ILE A 84 -4.87 2.11 3.14
C ILE A 84 -4.82 3.56 2.67
N PHE A 85 -3.72 4.23 2.95
CA PHE A 85 -3.39 5.48 2.29
C PHE A 85 -2.13 5.35 1.45
N ALA A 86 -2.13 6.07 0.34
CA ALA A 86 -0.98 6.32 -0.50
C ALA A 86 -0.81 7.83 -0.62
N ALA A 87 0.29 8.36 -0.10
CA ALA A 87 0.60 9.77 -0.10
C ALA A 87 1.74 10.07 -1.07
N GLN A 88 1.49 10.99 -1.99
CA GLN A 88 2.52 11.52 -2.85
C GLN A 88 3.31 12.56 -2.05
N ILE A 89 4.56 12.24 -1.72
CA ILE A 89 5.44 13.12 -0.97
C ILE A 89 6.54 13.68 -1.85
N GLY A 90 7.01 14.87 -1.52
CA GLY A 90 8.03 15.55 -2.31
C GLY A 90 8.36 16.94 -1.79
N SER A 91 9.25 17.61 -2.51
CA SER A 91 9.50 19.04 -2.36
C SER A 91 9.13 19.78 -3.65
N PRO A 92 8.10 20.65 -3.66
CA PRO A 92 7.67 21.39 -4.86
C PRO A 92 8.69 22.46 -5.26
N ARG A 93 9.65 22.78 -4.39
CA ARG A 93 10.83 23.58 -4.69
C ARG A 93 12.04 22.70 -4.50
N ARG A 94 12.95 22.69 -5.48
CA ARG A 94 14.25 21.99 -5.41
C ARG A 94 15.12 22.63 -4.32
N VAL A 95 14.83 22.44 -3.03
CA VAL A 95 15.56 23.07 -1.91
C VAL A 95 15.58 22.26 -0.61
N ALA A 96 14.87 21.12 -0.50
CA ALA A 96 14.75 20.41 0.77
C ALA A 96 14.92 18.90 0.63
N ASN A 97 15.74 18.34 1.53
CA ASN A 97 15.80 16.92 1.85
C ASN A 97 15.26 16.72 3.27
N GLY A 98 14.76 15.53 3.54
CA GLY A 98 14.33 15.16 4.87
C GLY A 98 13.25 14.10 4.85
N ASP A 99 12.49 14.02 5.93
CA ASP A 99 11.57 12.94 6.19
C ASP A 99 10.14 13.45 6.26
N ILE A 100 9.22 12.72 5.63
CA ILE A 100 7.79 12.83 5.90
C ILE A 100 7.39 11.67 6.78
N HIS A 101 6.76 11.99 7.90
CA HIS A 101 6.16 11.00 8.79
C HIS A 101 4.66 11.05 8.62
N MET A 102 3.99 9.90 8.67
CA MET A 102 2.53 9.82 8.57
C MET A 102 1.97 8.78 9.53
N TRP A 103 0.88 9.13 10.22
CA TRP A 103 0.24 8.24 11.16
C TRP A 103 -1.28 8.46 11.27
N MET A 104 -1.97 7.51 11.89
CA MET A 104 -3.41 7.56 12.11
C MET A 104 -3.77 8.12 13.48
N GLN A 105 -4.87 8.87 13.54
CA GLN A 105 -5.58 9.18 14.77
C GLN A 105 -6.97 8.54 14.76
N GLN A 106 -7.34 8.01 15.91
CA GLN A 106 -8.68 7.52 16.20
C GLN A 106 -9.27 8.31 17.37
N SER A 107 -10.43 8.93 17.16
CA SER A 107 -11.10 9.80 18.14
C SER A 107 -10.18 10.86 18.74
N GLY A 108 -9.35 11.49 17.90
CA GLY A 108 -8.38 12.52 18.27
C GLY A 108 -7.16 12.01 19.04
N LYS A 109 -6.97 10.70 19.18
CA LYS A 109 -5.81 10.08 19.81
C LYS A 109 -4.95 9.40 18.77
N ASN A 110 -3.64 9.57 18.91
CA ASN A 110 -2.65 8.91 18.06
C ASN A 110 -2.77 7.39 18.23
N GLU A 111 -2.97 6.69 17.12
CA GLU A 111 -3.01 5.22 17.14
C GLU A 111 -1.60 4.67 17.41
N PRO A 112 -1.45 3.76 18.39
CA PRO A 112 -0.15 3.15 18.64
C PRO A 112 0.35 2.39 17.42
N ASN A 113 1.63 2.56 17.10
CA ASN A 113 2.32 1.79 16.04
C ASN A 113 1.79 2.05 14.62
N SER A 114 1.10 3.17 14.40
CA SER A 114 0.54 3.51 13.08
C SER A 114 1.44 4.45 12.25
N ASN A 115 2.68 4.69 12.67
CA ASN A 115 3.54 5.70 12.03
C ASN A 115 4.42 5.07 10.94
N SER A 116 4.63 5.79 9.84
CA SER A 116 5.55 5.42 8.77
C SER A 116 6.38 6.65 8.38
N ILE A 117 7.65 6.41 8.07
CA ILE A 117 8.61 7.43 7.63
C ILE A 117 9.03 7.14 6.19
N GLN A 118 9.15 8.19 5.38
CA GLN A 118 9.81 8.10 4.09
C GLN A 118 10.73 9.31 3.92
N SER A 119 12.01 9.02 3.69
CA SER A 119 12.99 10.01 3.30
C SER A 119 12.75 10.43 1.85
N VAL A 120 12.88 11.73 1.62
CA VAL A 120 12.68 12.41 0.34
C VAL A 120 13.96 13.16 0.00
N ASP A 121 14.53 12.81 -1.15
CA ASP A 121 15.68 13.47 -1.72
C ASP A 121 15.30 14.71 -2.54
N TYR A 122 16.31 15.50 -2.85
CA TYR A 122 16.19 16.81 -3.46
C TYR A 122 15.50 16.75 -4.83
N GLY A 123 14.32 17.38 -4.94
CA GLY A 123 13.60 17.45 -6.21
C GLY A 123 12.99 16.12 -6.65
N SER A 124 13.04 15.11 -5.80
CA SER A 124 12.45 13.81 -6.04
C SER A 124 11.04 13.74 -5.47
N THR A 125 10.27 12.82 -6.03
CA THR A 125 8.95 12.45 -5.54
C THR A 125 8.96 10.98 -5.11
N SER A 126 8.23 10.66 -4.06
CA SER A 126 8.07 9.28 -3.60
C SER A 126 6.65 9.03 -3.10
N VAL A 127 6.28 7.76 -2.99
CA VAL A 127 4.99 7.35 -2.43
C VAL A 127 5.19 6.73 -1.06
N LEU A 128 4.54 7.31 -0.06
CA LEU A 128 4.46 6.79 1.30
C LEU A 128 3.15 6.02 1.47
N VAL A 129 3.27 4.74 1.82
CA VAL A 129 2.14 3.81 1.93
C VAL A 129 2.02 3.29 3.36
N TYR A 130 0.78 3.11 3.80
CA TYR A 130 0.46 2.46 5.07
C TYR A 130 -0.90 1.80 4.98
N ALA A 131 -0.99 0.57 5.45
CA ALA A 131 -2.22 -0.21 5.48
C ALA A 131 -2.51 -0.70 6.90
N THR A 132 -3.79 -0.70 7.28
CA THR A 132 -4.22 -1.14 8.60
C THR A 132 -5.57 -1.82 8.55
N VAL A 133 -5.75 -2.81 9.41
CA VAL A 133 -7.06 -3.30 9.82
C VAL A 133 -7.36 -2.78 11.22
N PHE A 134 -8.55 -2.22 11.43
CA PHE A 134 -9.01 -1.82 12.75
C PHE A 134 -10.48 -2.18 12.96
N GLN A 135 -10.84 -2.42 14.21
CA GLN A 135 -12.22 -2.54 14.64
C GLN A 135 -12.67 -1.22 15.24
N THR A 136 -13.86 -0.77 14.89
CA THR A 136 -14.40 0.50 15.38
C THR A 136 -15.85 0.40 15.77
N PRO A 137 -16.25 1.03 16.90
CA PRO A 137 -17.64 1.33 17.14
C PRO A 137 -18.13 2.46 16.19
N VAL A 138 -19.45 2.63 16.09
CA VAL A 138 -20.10 3.83 15.59
C VAL A 138 -19.64 5.04 16.43
N ASP A 139 -19.65 6.24 15.85
CA ASP A 139 -19.23 7.51 16.48
C ASP A 139 -17.71 7.68 16.68
N CYS A 140 -16.91 6.84 16.03
CA CYS A 140 -15.46 6.96 16.07
C CYS A 140 -14.93 7.72 14.85
N THR A 141 -14.24 8.83 15.10
CA THR A 141 -13.62 9.61 14.02
C THR A 141 -12.20 9.13 13.73
N PHE A 142 -11.82 9.18 12.47
CA PHE A 142 -10.49 8.83 11.98
C PHE A 142 -9.87 10.04 11.29
N ALA A 143 -8.56 10.18 11.42
CA ALA A 143 -7.77 11.20 10.74
C ALA A 143 -6.40 10.65 10.38
N PHE A 144 -5.82 11.14 9.30
CA PHE A 144 -4.40 10.90 9.00
C PHE A 144 -3.62 12.17 9.23
N LEU A 145 -2.53 12.05 9.95
CA LEU A 145 -1.64 13.15 10.26
C LEU A 145 -0.34 12.95 9.51
N TYR A 146 0.30 14.06 9.18
CA TYR A 146 1.62 14.06 8.60
C TYR A 146 2.47 15.18 9.20
N SER A 147 3.76 14.91 9.38
CA SER A 147 4.77 15.91 9.75
C SER A 147 5.92 15.87 8.74
N ALA A 148 6.62 16.99 8.64
CA ALA A 148 7.80 17.13 7.79
C ALA A 148 9.00 17.60 8.62
N PHE A 149 10.12 16.89 8.47
CA PHE A 149 11.39 17.23 9.10
C PHE A 149 12.41 17.47 8.00
N THR A 150 13.05 18.64 8.02
CA THR A 150 14.00 19.02 6.96
C THR A 150 15.38 19.20 7.56
N VAL A 151 16.41 18.80 6.83
CA VAL A 151 17.81 18.92 7.32
C VAL A 151 18.34 20.36 7.27
N ASN A 152 17.73 21.24 6.46
CA ASN A 152 18.23 22.60 6.16
C ASN A 152 17.23 23.72 6.50
N GLU A 153 16.28 23.50 7.42
CA GLU A 153 15.22 24.46 7.80
C GLU A 153 14.30 24.93 6.65
N CYS A 154 14.44 24.37 5.44
CA CYS A 154 13.61 24.68 4.29
C CYS A 154 12.23 24.03 4.45
N THR A 155 11.18 24.83 4.59
CA THR A 155 9.80 24.39 4.86
C THR A 155 9.04 23.98 3.60
N SER A 156 9.67 23.27 2.65
CA SER A 156 9.00 22.91 1.39
C SER A 156 8.58 21.45 1.29
N LEU A 157 8.94 20.58 2.23
CA LEU A 157 8.50 19.18 2.19
C LEU A 157 7.01 19.05 2.58
N GLY A 158 6.30 18.16 1.90
CA GLY A 158 4.92 17.87 2.21
C GLY A 158 4.28 16.86 1.26
N LEU A 159 2.95 16.84 1.29
CA LEU A 159 2.13 16.07 0.36
C LEU A 159 1.96 16.89 -0.93
N ILE A 160 2.34 16.36 -2.08
CA ILE A 160 2.45 17.13 -3.34
C ILE A 160 1.53 16.54 -4.39
N ALA A 161 0.62 17.37 -4.90
CA ALA A 161 -0.17 17.05 -6.07
C ALA A 161 0.52 17.60 -7.32
N THR A 162 0.55 16.78 -8.38
CA THR A 162 1.20 17.12 -9.65
C THR A 162 0.27 16.78 -10.80
N GLN A 163 0.23 17.62 -11.82
CA GLN A 163 -0.54 17.38 -13.03
C GLN A 163 0.44 17.20 -14.21
N PRO A 164 0.84 15.95 -14.53
CA PRO A 164 1.62 15.71 -15.74
C PRO A 164 0.80 16.06 -16.99
N GLU A 165 1.50 16.39 -18.08
CA GLU A 165 0.86 16.77 -19.34
C GLU A 165 0.18 15.54 -19.96
N HIS A 166 -1.10 15.68 -20.36
CA HIS A 166 -1.89 14.61 -20.98
C HIS A 166 -2.12 13.34 -20.14
N GLU A 167 -1.92 13.41 -18.83
CA GLU A 167 -2.15 12.29 -17.89
C GLU A 167 -3.16 12.70 -16.81
N PRO A 168 -3.78 11.75 -16.08
CA PRO A 168 -4.57 12.09 -14.91
C PRO A 168 -3.73 12.76 -13.82
N LEU A 169 -4.38 13.59 -13.01
CA LEU A 169 -3.76 14.22 -11.83
C LEU A 169 -3.14 13.16 -10.92
N VAL A 170 -1.93 13.42 -10.44
CA VAL A 170 -1.35 12.76 -9.26
C VAL A 170 -1.84 13.50 -8.01
N PRO A 171 -2.76 12.94 -7.21
CA PRO A 171 -3.19 13.55 -5.96
C PRO A 171 -2.06 13.50 -4.92
N SER A 172 -2.07 14.49 -4.02
CA SER A 172 -1.12 14.55 -2.89
C SER A 172 -1.32 13.41 -1.89
N ILE A 173 -2.54 12.90 -1.78
CA ILE A 173 -2.90 11.76 -0.94
C ILE A 173 -4.20 11.15 -1.45
N ILE A 174 -4.28 9.83 -1.40
CA ILE A 174 -5.51 9.04 -1.54
C ILE A 174 -5.65 8.21 -0.27
N ILE A 175 -6.85 8.20 0.29
CA ILE A 175 -7.25 7.24 1.30
C ILE A 175 -8.40 6.42 0.75
N SER A 176 -8.30 5.11 0.93
CA SER A 176 -9.37 4.17 0.64
C SER A 176 -9.61 3.30 1.88
N THR A 177 -10.86 3.22 2.29
CA THR A 177 -11.31 2.41 3.43
C THR A 177 -12.48 1.56 2.98
N VAL A 178 -12.47 0.29 3.36
CA VAL A 178 -13.54 -0.67 3.06
C VAL A 178 -13.86 -1.44 4.33
N GLN A 179 -15.14 -1.64 4.61
CA GLN A 179 -15.55 -2.56 5.65
C GLN A 179 -15.27 -3.99 5.17
N VAL A 180 -14.57 -4.76 5.99
CA VAL A 180 -14.24 -6.16 5.72
C VAL A 180 -15.08 -7.12 6.55
N SER A 181 -15.70 -6.63 7.64
CA SER A 181 -16.71 -7.39 8.40
C SER A 181 -17.63 -6.43 9.17
N GLY A 182 -18.92 -6.75 9.20
CA GLY A 182 -19.95 -6.01 9.93
C GLY A 182 -20.76 -6.92 10.85
N GLY A 183 -21.35 -6.34 11.90
CA GLY A 183 -22.28 -7.05 12.81
C GLY A 183 -21.63 -8.20 13.61
N THR A 184 -22.39 -9.27 13.85
CA THR A 184 -21.96 -10.45 14.63
C THR A 184 -21.14 -11.47 13.82
N ASN A 185 -21.11 -11.34 12.49
CA ASN A 185 -20.38 -12.27 11.61
C ASN A 185 -18.93 -11.82 11.46
N THR A 186 -18.10 -12.33 12.37
CA THR A 186 -16.67 -12.02 12.38
C THR A 186 -15.91 -12.92 11.40
N ILE A 187 -15.26 -12.34 10.40
CA ILE A 187 -14.28 -13.03 9.55
C ILE A 187 -12.93 -13.13 10.27
N PRO A 188 -12.02 -14.04 9.86
CA PRO A 188 -10.65 -13.98 10.32
C PRO A 188 -9.92 -12.75 9.78
N TYR A 189 -9.22 -12.03 10.67
CA TYR A 189 -8.40 -10.85 10.33
C TYR A 189 -7.32 -10.62 11.39
N ALA A 190 -6.24 -9.92 11.03
CA ALA A 190 -5.25 -9.41 11.97
C ALA A 190 -4.55 -8.14 11.48
N GLN A 191 -4.10 -7.35 12.44
CA GLN A 191 -3.15 -6.25 12.32
C GLN A 191 -2.00 -6.52 13.31
N LEU A 192 -0.87 -6.94 12.77
CA LEU A 192 0.34 -7.32 13.51
C LEU A 192 1.48 -6.36 13.17
N PHE A 193 2.47 -6.22 14.05
CA PHE A 193 3.62 -5.38 13.78
C PHE A 193 4.87 -5.84 14.55
N SER A 194 6.03 -5.42 14.05
CA SER A 194 7.30 -5.48 14.77
C SER A 194 7.61 -4.14 15.41
N SER A 195 7.61 -4.07 16.73
CA SER A 195 8.08 -2.91 17.49
C SER A 195 9.61 -2.80 17.54
N LYS A 196 10.31 -3.81 17.01
CA LYS A 196 11.76 -3.98 17.08
C LYS A 196 12.43 -3.78 15.72
N THR A 197 13.66 -3.27 15.77
CA THR A 197 14.57 -3.29 14.62
C THR A 197 15.09 -4.71 14.39
N GLN A 198 15.03 -5.18 13.15
CA GLN A 198 15.49 -6.50 12.70
C GLN A 198 16.46 -6.30 11.53
N LEU A 199 17.77 -6.36 11.83
CA LEU A 199 18.84 -6.22 10.83
C LEU A 199 19.11 -7.56 10.16
N GLY A 200 19.48 -7.53 8.89
CA GLY A 200 19.73 -8.76 8.12
C GLY A 200 21.06 -9.42 8.49
N ASN A 201 21.14 -10.74 8.34
CA ASN A 201 22.31 -11.54 8.71
C ASN A 201 23.07 -12.18 7.54
N SER A 202 23.01 -11.59 6.33
CA SER A 202 23.55 -12.08 5.05
C SER A 202 22.81 -13.24 4.38
N ASN A 203 21.81 -13.83 5.05
CA ASN A 203 20.83 -14.75 4.45
C ASN A 203 19.42 -14.15 4.51
N SER A 204 18.39 -14.98 4.28
CA SER A 204 17.00 -14.63 4.57
C SER A 204 16.67 -14.83 6.05
N ASP A 205 16.05 -13.83 6.68
CA ASP A 205 15.55 -13.85 8.04
C ASP A 205 14.03 -13.85 8.07
N VAL A 206 13.46 -14.61 9.00
CA VAL A 206 12.02 -14.56 9.27
C VAL A 206 11.72 -13.33 10.08
N VAL A 207 10.71 -12.57 9.65
CA VAL A 207 10.25 -11.39 10.36
C VAL A 207 9.50 -11.81 11.61
N ILE A 208 9.93 -11.27 12.75
CA ILE A 208 9.25 -11.40 14.02
C ILE A 208 8.16 -10.34 14.15
N LEU A 209 6.95 -10.73 14.55
CA LEU A 209 5.84 -9.83 14.85
C LEU A 209 5.53 -9.98 16.34
N ASP A 210 5.95 -9.00 17.14
CA ASP A 210 5.94 -9.07 18.60
C ASP A 210 4.73 -8.38 19.24
N SER A 211 3.84 -7.79 18.44
CA SER A 211 2.64 -7.15 18.94
C SER A 211 1.53 -7.10 17.89
N SER A 212 0.31 -6.87 18.36
CA SER A 212 -0.92 -6.80 17.56
C SER A 212 -1.85 -5.72 18.09
N SER A 213 -2.57 -5.04 17.20
CA SER A 213 -3.65 -4.10 17.58
C SER A 213 -5.04 -4.71 17.38
N ALA A 214 -5.18 -5.69 16.48
CA ALA A 214 -6.43 -6.38 16.22
C ALA A 214 -6.15 -7.81 15.74
N VAL A 215 -6.84 -8.81 16.30
CA VAL A 215 -6.73 -10.22 15.87
C VAL A 215 -8.07 -10.90 16.09
N ASN A 216 -8.53 -11.63 15.09
CA ASN A 216 -9.70 -12.48 15.19
C ASN A 216 -9.50 -13.78 14.41
N LYS A 217 -9.80 -14.91 15.05
CA LYS A 217 -9.80 -16.27 14.46
C LYS A 217 -8.47 -16.73 13.81
N LEU A 218 -7.38 -16.01 14.03
CA LEU A 218 -6.01 -16.40 13.65
C LEU A 218 -5.24 -16.81 14.91
N ASP A 219 -4.34 -17.77 14.79
CA ASP A 219 -3.40 -18.12 15.87
C ASP A 219 -2.05 -17.44 15.60
N ILE A 220 -1.73 -16.46 16.46
CA ILE A 220 -0.50 -15.66 16.42
C ILE A 220 0.46 -15.99 17.56
N THR A 221 0.22 -17.07 18.31
CA THR A 221 1.01 -17.42 19.51
C THR A 221 2.49 -17.68 19.22
N THR A 222 2.82 -17.98 17.96
CA THR A 222 4.19 -18.23 17.50
C THR A 222 4.78 -17.08 16.69
N ALA A 223 4.04 -15.99 16.49
CA ALA A 223 4.47 -14.85 15.68
C ALA A 223 5.69 -14.12 16.29
N GLU A 224 5.71 -13.92 17.62
CA GLU A 224 6.83 -13.24 18.31
C GLU A 224 8.12 -14.06 18.32
N LYS A 225 8.04 -15.39 18.22
CA LYS A 225 9.23 -16.27 18.33
C LYS A 225 9.73 -16.77 16.98
N HIS A 226 8.81 -17.01 16.07
CA HIS A 226 9.07 -17.71 14.81
C HIS A 226 8.44 -17.02 13.60
N GLY A 227 7.78 -15.86 13.77
CA GLY A 227 7.12 -15.15 12.68
C GLY A 227 5.97 -15.91 12.04
N ILE A 228 5.45 -16.96 12.70
CA ILE A 228 4.40 -17.83 12.15
C ILE A 228 3.04 -17.29 12.53
N ILE A 229 2.20 -17.09 11.51
CA ILE A 229 0.78 -16.79 11.63
C ILE A 229 0.03 -18.00 11.11
N LYS A 230 -0.80 -18.60 11.95
CA LYS A 230 -1.58 -19.80 11.60
C LYS A 230 -3.03 -19.42 11.32
N TYR A 231 -3.52 -19.87 10.17
CA TYR A 231 -4.88 -19.60 9.70
C TYR A 231 -5.79 -20.76 10.09
N ASN A 232 -6.78 -20.52 10.94
CA ASN A 232 -7.63 -21.60 11.48
C ASN A 232 -8.84 -21.92 10.59
N GLU A 233 -9.16 -21.07 9.62
CA GLU A 233 -10.29 -21.25 8.70
C GLU A 233 -9.80 -21.18 7.25
N ALA A 234 -10.28 -22.11 6.41
CA ALA A 234 -10.00 -22.06 4.98
C ALA A 234 -10.70 -20.85 4.32
N GLY A 235 -10.11 -20.34 3.25
CA GLY A 235 -10.65 -19.23 2.49
C GLY A 235 -9.64 -18.58 1.55
N VAL A 236 -10.07 -17.53 0.88
CA VAL A 236 -9.19 -16.63 0.13
C VAL A 236 -8.88 -15.45 1.05
N TYR A 237 -7.62 -15.11 1.20
CA TYR A 237 -7.13 -14.08 2.11
C TYR A 237 -6.37 -13.01 1.37
N PHE A 238 -6.58 -11.76 1.79
CA PHE A 238 -5.70 -10.65 1.46
C PHE A 238 -4.64 -10.50 2.53
N LEU A 239 -3.40 -10.30 2.10
CA LEU A 239 -2.23 -10.12 2.95
C LEU A 239 -1.45 -8.90 2.43
N ILE A 240 -1.07 -8.00 3.31
CA ILE A 240 -0.20 -6.87 2.99
C ILE A 240 0.80 -6.63 4.12
N ALA A 241 2.06 -6.47 3.74
CA ALA A 241 3.15 -6.09 4.61
C ALA A 241 3.69 -4.73 4.17
N CYS A 242 3.76 -3.77 5.10
CA CYS A 242 4.40 -2.47 4.90
C CYS A 242 5.61 -2.40 5.84
N ALA A 243 6.80 -2.64 5.29
CA ALA A 243 8.07 -2.64 6.02
C ALA A 243 8.69 -1.25 6.03
N GLN A 244 9.14 -0.81 7.20
CA GLN A 244 10.03 0.34 7.33
C GLN A 244 11.46 -0.15 7.11
N VAL A 245 12.00 0.04 5.92
CA VAL A 245 13.36 -0.40 5.58
C VAL A 245 14.34 0.76 5.71
N GLY A 246 15.55 0.46 6.18
CA GLY A 246 16.58 1.47 6.37
C GLY A 246 17.86 0.88 6.93
N SER A 247 18.71 1.73 7.46
CA SER A 247 19.99 1.34 8.06
C SER A 247 19.93 1.26 9.58
N ALA A 248 20.88 0.53 10.16
CA ALA A 248 21.17 0.54 11.58
C ALA A 248 21.44 1.97 12.03
N LYS A 249 21.02 2.27 13.26
CA LYS A 249 21.17 3.61 13.82
C LYS A 249 22.62 4.09 13.72
N ASP A 250 22.79 5.34 13.31
CA ASP A 250 24.09 6.02 13.20
C ASP A 250 25.03 5.41 12.13
N THR A 251 24.47 4.73 11.12
CA THR A 251 25.19 4.26 9.92
C THR A 251 24.64 4.92 8.66
N ASP A 252 25.44 5.01 7.61
CA ASP A 252 25.06 5.48 6.26
C ASP A 252 24.98 4.31 5.26
N ALA A 253 24.70 3.12 5.77
CA ALA A 253 24.67 1.89 4.99
C ALA A 253 23.73 2.02 3.79
N SER A 254 24.19 1.49 2.66
CA SER A 254 23.45 1.42 1.41
C SER A 254 23.37 -0.02 0.91
N GLY A 255 22.35 -0.32 0.12
CA GLY A 255 22.09 -1.65 -0.42
C GLY A 255 20.62 -1.88 -0.66
N GLU A 256 20.22 -3.14 -0.74
CA GLU A 256 18.85 -3.55 -1.01
C GLU A 256 18.28 -4.32 0.17
N VAL A 257 16.99 -4.10 0.41
CA VAL A 257 16.17 -4.91 1.29
C VAL A 257 15.11 -5.60 0.44
N HIS A 258 15.02 -6.91 0.58
CA HIS A 258 14.09 -7.79 -0.12
C HIS A 258 13.05 -8.25 0.90
N LEU A 259 11.77 -8.32 0.53
CA LEU A 259 10.67 -8.75 1.38
C LEU A 259 9.70 -9.63 0.59
N TRP A 260 9.38 -10.81 1.11
CA TRP A 260 8.44 -11.75 0.52
C TRP A 260 7.68 -12.56 1.58
N MET A 261 6.75 -13.40 1.13
CA MET A 261 5.93 -14.25 1.99
C MET A 261 6.24 -15.73 1.79
N ARG A 262 6.14 -16.53 2.87
CA ARG A 262 6.18 -18.00 2.83
C ARG A 262 4.84 -18.59 3.22
N LEU A 263 4.43 -19.64 2.52
CA LEU A 263 3.33 -20.53 2.87
C LEU A 263 3.88 -21.90 3.22
N ASN A 264 3.64 -22.36 4.45
CA ASN A 264 4.07 -23.70 4.90
C ASN A 264 5.55 -23.97 4.57
N GLU A 265 6.41 -23.04 5.00
CA GLU A 265 7.88 -23.08 4.82
C GLU A 265 8.38 -22.93 3.37
N LYS A 266 7.49 -22.75 2.39
CA LYS A 266 7.83 -22.51 0.99
C LYS A 266 7.58 -21.06 0.59
N ASP A 267 8.51 -20.45 -0.14
CA ASP A 267 8.33 -19.10 -0.68
C ASP A 267 7.11 -19.04 -1.61
N MET A 268 6.22 -18.08 -1.36
CA MET A 268 5.07 -17.81 -2.22
C MET A 268 5.56 -17.17 -3.53
N PRO A 269 5.16 -17.68 -4.70
CA PRO A 269 5.52 -17.08 -5.97
C PRO A 269 4.99 -15.64 -6.04
N ASN A 270 5.71 -14.77 -6.76
CA ASN A 270 5.30 -13.41 -7.08
C ASN A 270 4.97 -12.53 -5.84
N SER A 271 5.53 -12.84 -4.68
CA SER A 271 5.38 -12.05 -3.44
C SER A 271 6.61 -11.20 -3.09
N ASN A 272 7.74 -11.41 -3.79
CA ASN A 272 8.98 -10.70 -3.50
C ASN A 272 8.96 -9.27 -4.03
N THR A 273 9.48 -8.36 -3.21
CA THR A 273 9.60 -6.94 -3.49
C THR A 273 10.94 -6.44 -2.97
N ILE A 274 11.53 -5.47 -3.68
CA ILE A 274 12.85 -4.94 -3.40
C ILE A 274 12.76 -3.42 -3.17
N ARG A 275 13.51 -2.94 -2.20
CA ARG A 275 13.77 -1.50 -2.01
C ARG A 275 15.26 -1.25 -1.87
N THR A 276 15.76 -0.27 -2.60
CA THR A 276 17.11 0.25 -2.38
C THR A 276 17.08 1.29 -1.25
N VAL A 277 17.98 1.11 -0.29
CA VAL A 277 18.33 2.07 0.76
C VAL A 277 19.65 2.72 0.38
N ARG A 278 19.73 4.05 0.46
CA ARG A 278 20.96 4.83 0.21
C ARG A 278 21.28 5.64 1.44
N ASN A 279 22.56 5.87 1.74
CA ASN A 279 23.05 6.85 2.72
C ASN A 279 22.31 6.82 4.07
N GLY A 280 21.87 5.64 4.50
CA GLY A 280 21.09 5.47 5.73
C GLY A 280 19.63 5.95 5.70
N ASN A 281 19.10 6.36 4.55
CA ASN A 281 17.71 6.78 4.33
C ASN A 281 16.72 5.72 4.83
N THR A 282 15.53 6.18 5.23
CA THR A 282 14.44 5.27 5.57
C THR A 282 13.37 5.30 4.48
N ALA A 283 12.85 4.14 4.09
CA ALA A 283 11.82 4.02 3.08
C ALA A 283 10.76 2.99 3.48
N VAL A 284 9.59 3.05 2.84
CA VAL A 284 8.58 2.00 2.93
C VAL A 284 8.72 1.01 1.78
N LEU A 285 8.70 -0.28 2.11
CA LEU A 285 8.65 -1.40 1.18
C LEU A 285 7.32 -2.15 1.39
N VAL A 286 6.53 -2.28 0.32
CA VAL A 286 5.22 -2.94 0.37
C VAL A 286 5.30 -4.28 -0.36
N SER A 287 4.83 -5.35 0.28
CA SER A 287 4.60 -6.66 -0.32
C SER A 287 3.17 -7.10 -0.02
N GLN A 288 2.38 -7.40 -1.04
CA GLN A 288 1.00 -7.84 -0.88
C GLN A 288 0.68 -9.07 -1.74
N THR A 289 -0.35 -9.82 -1.34
CA THR A 289 -0.87 -10.94 -2.12
C THR A 289 -2.32 -11.25 -1.77
N VAL A 290 -3.03 -11.87 -2.72
CA VAL A 290 -4.26 -12.61 -2.46
C VAL A 290 -3.96 -14.10 -2.66
N VAL A 291 -4.21 -14.88 -1.61
CA VAL A 291 -3.86 -16.30 -1.59
C VAL A 291 -4.98 -17.13 -1.01
N LYS A 292 -5.20 -18.31 -1.59
CA LYS A 292 -6.08 -19.32 -1.01
C LYS A 292 -5.32 -20.08 0.08
N LEU A 293 -5.88 -20.10 1.28
CA LEU A 293 -5.37 -20.82 2.44
C LEU A 293 -6.36 -21.89 2.87
N GLU A 294 -5.84 -23.05 3.26
CA GLU A 294 -6.57 -24.08 3.97
C GLU A 294 -6.45 -23.86 5.48
N ALA A 295 -7.33 -24.51 6.26
CA ALA A 295 -7.19 -24.50 7.71
C ALA A 295 -5.84 -25.13 8.12
N GLU A 296 -5.21 -24.56 9.15
CA GLU A 296 -3.89 -24.91 9.67
C GLU A 296 -2.69 -24.41 8.84
N ASP A 297 -2.93 -23.76 7.69
CA ASP A 297 -1.86 -23.15 6.91
C ASP A 297 -1.10 -22.09 7.71
N LYS A 298 0.21 -22.03 7.47
CA LYS A 298 1.13 -21.13 8.15
C LYS A 298 1.72 -20.13 7.17
N VAL A 299 1.56 -18.85 7.47
CA VAL A 299 2.20 -17.77 6.74
C VAL A 299 3.34 -17.18 7.57
N GLN A 300 4.44 -16.87 6.89
CA GLN A 300 5.55 -16.10 7.45
C GLN A 300 5.92 -14.96 6.50
N LEU A 301 6.39 -13.85 7.06
CA LEU A 301 7.09 -12.82 6.30
C LEU A 301 8.59 -13.08 6.40
N VAL A 302 9.32 -12.86 5.31
CA VAL A 302 10.75 -13.11 5.23
C VAL A 302 11.42 -11.94 4.53
N PHE A 303 12.58 -11.54 5.04
CA PHE A 303 13.37 -10.48 4.43
C PHE A 303 14.82 -10.91 4.25
N SER A 304 15.53 -10.28 3.32
CA SER A 304 16.99 -10.40 3.21
C SER A 304 17.60 -9.06 2.81
N THR A 305 18.88 -8.91 3.06
CA THR A 305 19.58 -7.64 2.80
C THR A 305 20.93 -7.88 2.14
N THR A 306 21.31 -7.02 1.20
CA THR A 306 22.67 -7.08 0.60
C THR A 306 23.75 -6.52 1.53
N ASN A 307 23.35 -5.80 2.58
CA ASN A 307 24.22 -5.27 3.63
C ASN A 307 23.60 -5.55 5.01
N LYS A 308 24.39 -6.16 5.91
CA LYS A 308 23.96 -6.56 7.27
C LYS A 308 23.58 -5.39 8.19
N GLU A 309 23.96 -4.18 7.82
CA GLU A 309 23.57 -2.95 8.53
C GLU A 309 22.21 -2.45 8.04
N LEU A 310 21.58 -3.11 7.06
CA LEU A 310 20.22 -2.82 6.64
C LEU A 310 19.22 -3.77 7.29
N GLY A 311 17.96 -3.38 7.29
CA GLY A 311 16.86 -4.27 7.68
C GLY A 311 15.56 -3.52 7.91
N LEU A 312 14.73 -4.10 8.76
CA LEU A 312 13.47 -3.52 9.23
C LEU A 312 13.76 -2.61 10.42
N ILE A 313 13.46 -1.32 10.32
CA ILE A 313 13.88 -0.30 11.30
C ILE A 313 12.68 0.18 12.09
N ALA A 314 12.68 -0.11 13.39
CA ALA A 314 11.71 0.49 14.31
C ALA A 314 12.30 1.76 14.92
N SER A 315 11.50 2.81 15.06
CA SER A 315 11.92 4.06 15.69
C SER A 315 10.78 4.72 16.47
N LYS A 316 11.12 5.54 17.47
CA LYS A 316 10.15 6.26 18.29
C LYS A 316 10.44 7.77 18.25
N PRO A 317 9.95 8.49 17.23
CA PRO A 317 10.08 9.94 17.20
C PRO A 317 9.36 10.60 18.39
N LYS A 318 9.84 11.77 18.81
CA LYS A 318 9.28 12.49 19.95
C LYS A 318 7.87 13.00 19.61
N ASN A 319 6.90 12.77 20.50
CA ASN A 319 5.50 13.17 20.38
C ASN A 319 4.70 12.49 19.24
N GLU A 320 5.27 11.47 18.59
CA GLU A 320 4.60 10.70 17.54
C GLU A 320 4.38 9.25 18.00
N PRO A 321 3.49 8.47 17.34
CA PRO A 321 3.43 7.04 17.55
C PRO A 321 4.76 6.34 17.22
N LEU A 322 4.89 5.09 17.66
CA LEU A 322 6.00 4.25 17.22
C LEU A 322 5.92 4.08 15.69
N VAL A 323 7.07 4.16 15.04
CA VAL A 323 7.27 3.68 13.68
C VAL A 323 7.72 2.23 13.81
N PRO A 324 6.84 1.24 13.59
CA PRO A 324 7.22 -0.16 13.64
C PRO A 324 8.16 -0.51 12.48
N GLY A 325 9.03 -1.50 12.68
CA GLY A 325 9.89 -2.01 11.61
C GLY A 325 9.10 -2.66 10.48
N ILE A 326 7.92 -3.19 10.78
CA ILE A 326 6.98 -3.70 9.79
C ILE A 326 5.57 -3.73 10.37
N ILE A 327 4.59 -3.56 9.48
CA ILE A 327 3.17 -3.75 9.75
C ILE A 327 2.66 -4.83 8.81
N PHE A 328 1.89 -5.76 9.33
CA PHE A 328 1.23 -6.81 8.56
C PHE A 328 -0.26 -6.77 8.82
N ALA A 329 -1.03 -6.63 7.75
CA ALA A 329 -2.49 -6.68 7.78
C ALA A 329 -2.98 -7.87 6.96
N THR A 330 -3.97 -8.59 7.47
CA THR A 330 -4.62 -9.68 6.73
C THR A 330 -6.09 -9.77 7.10
N PHE A 331 -6.93 -10.18 6.14
CA PHE A 331 -8.33 -10.51 6.36
C PHE A 331 -8.83 -11.49 5.32
N ARG A 332 -9.85 -12.27 5.68
CA ARG A 332 -10.49 -13.19 4.74
C ARG A 332 -11.39 -12.42 3.78
N LEU A 333 -11.19 -12.67 2.49
CA LEU A 333 -11.97 -12.15 1.38
C LEU A 333 -13.19 -13.00 1.11
N SER A 334 -12.97 -14.30 0.97
CA SER A 334 -13.97 -15.26 0.52
C SER A 334 -13.85 -16.56 1.31
N ASN A 335 -14.96 -17.28 1.46
CA ASN A 335 -14.97 -18.66 1.93
C ASN A 335 -15.57 -19.58 0.86
N LYS A 336 -15.50 -20.90 1.09
CA LYS A 336 -15.97 -21.89 0.10
C LYS A 336 -17.48 -21.79 -0.17
N GLU A 337 -18.27 -21.38 0.81
CA GLU A 337 -19.73 -21.27 0.71
C GLU A 337 -20.14 -19.99 -0.02
N ASN A 338 -19.22 -19.04 -0.12
CA ASN A 338 -19.49 -17.70 -0.57
C ASN A 338 -18.32 -17.11 -1.38
N PRO A 339 -18.14 -17.61 -2.62
CA PRO A 339 -17.13 -17.09 -3.53
C PRO A 339 -17.42 -15.61 -3.83
N ILE A 340 -16.43 -14.75 -3.67
CA ILE A 340 -16.51 -13.36 -4.14
C ILE A 340 -15.56 -13.16 -5.32
N ALA A 341 -15.77 -12.10 -6.10
CA ALA A 341 -14.87 -11.76 -7.19
C ALA A 341 -13.52 -11.28 -6.64
N TYR A 342 -12.43 -11.87 -7.13
CA TYR A 342 -11.07 -11.43 -6.82
C TYR A 342 -10.10 -11.73 -7.95
N ALA A 343 -8.96 -11.04 -7.99
CA ALA A 343 -7.83 -11.42 -8.81
C ALA A 343 -6.51 -11.12 -8.09
N GLN A 344 -5.53 -11.99 -8.26
CA GLN A 344 -4.11 -11.78 -8.01
C GLN A 344 -3.39 -11.98 -9.33
N LEU A 345 -2.99 -10.88 -9.94
CA LEU A 345 -2.36 -10.87 -11.24
C LEU A 345 -0.94 -10.32 -11.11
N SER A 346 -0.02 -10.92 -11.85
CA SER A 346 1.37 -10.51 -11.83
C SER A 346 2.06 -10.58 -13.18
N SER A 347 3.23 -9.94 -13.25
CA SER A 347 4.13 -9.99 -14.40
C SER A 347 5.47 -10.56 -13.96
N SER A 348 5.96 -11.56 -14.69
CA SER A 348 7.34 -12.05 -14.53
C SER A 348 8.35 -11.32 -15.43
N GLN A 349 7.85 -10.43 -16.28
CA GLN A 349 8.63 -9.73 -17.30
C GLN A 349 8.91 -8.28 -16.90
N SER A 350 10.12 -7.83 -17.17
CA SER A 350 10.46 -6.41 -17.19
C SER A 350 9.64 -5.70 -18.28
N GLN A 351 9.15 -4.49 -17.98
CA GLN A 351 8.26 -3.76 -18.86
C GLN A 351 8.69 -2.31 -18.98
N TRP A 352 9.25 -1.99 -20.14
CA TRP A 352 9.90 -0.72 -20.37
C TRP A 352 8.91 0.43 -20.53
N GLY A 353 9.04 1.41 -19.64
CA GLY A 353 8.32 2.67 -19.72
C GLY A 353 8.64 3.47 -20.98
N CYS A 354 7.75 4.41 -21.32
CA CYS A 354 8.05 5.49 -22.25
C CYS A 354 7.15 6.69 -21.95
N THR A 355 7.41 7.82 -22.60
CA THR A 355 6.59 9.04 -22.47
C THR A 355 5.17 8.84 -22.98
N THR A 356 4.94 7.87 -23.87
CA THR A 356 3.59 7.45 -24.26
C THR A 356 3.08 6.40 -23.26
N PRO A 357 1.91 6.60 -22.65
CA PRO A 357 1.38 5.63 -21.70
C PRO A 357 1.14 4.25 -22.33
N LYS A 358 1.50 3.18 -21.62
CA LYS A 358 1.31 1.78 -22.04
C LYS A 358 0.57 0.99 -20.98
N ILE A 359 -0.28 0.07 -21.41
CA ILE A 359 -0.89 -0.91 -20.53
C ILE A 359 0.20 -1.84 -20.00
N VAL A 360 0.20 -2.04 -18.69
CA VAL A 360 1.04 -3.03 -18.02
C VAL A 360 0.49 -4.42 -18.31
N LYS A 361 1.32 -5.26 -18.91
CA LYS A 361 1.01 -6.67 -19.16
C LYS A 361 1.05 -7.44 -17.85
N LEU A 362 0.12 -8.38 -17.68
CA LEU A 362 0.06 -9.28 -16.54
C LEU A 362 -0.05 -10.69 -17.09
N ASP A 363 1.10 -11.35 -17.25
CA ASP A 363 1.23 -12.65 -17.90
C ASP A 363 0.98 -13.83 -16.95
N ASN A 364 0.88 -13.55 -15.64
CA ASN A 364 0.56 -14.54 -14.61
C ASN A 364 -0.78 -14.24 -13.95
N ASN A 365 -1.55 -15.30 -13.71
CA ASN A 365 -2.74 -15.30 -12.87
C ASN A 365 -2.49 -16.26 -11.71
N ASP A 366 -2.09 -15.71 -10.57
CA ASP A 366 -1.77 -16.49 -9.36
C ASP A 366 -3.06 -16.93 -8.62
N GLY A 367 -4.19 -16.34 -8.98
CA GLY A 367 -5.53 -16.77 -8.60
C GLY A 367 -6.57 -15.73 -8.95
N SER A 368 -7.67 -16.13 -9.58
CA SER A 368 -8.81 -15.23 -9.80
C SER A 368 -10.14 -15.98 -9.72
N ASN A 369 -11.19 -15.23 -9.41
CA ASN A 369 -12.58 -15.66 -9.43
C ASN A 369 -13.44 -14.50 -9.94
N HIS A 370 -14.33 -14.74 -10.90
CA HIS A 370 -15.20 -13.73 -11.53
C HIS A 370 -14.50 -12.51 -12.16
N ILE A 371 -13.19 -12.59 -12.35
CA ILE A 371 -12.38 -11.59 -13.06
C ILE A 371 -11.49 -12.33 -14.05
N LYS A 372 -11.63 -11.98 -15.33
CA LYS A 372 -10.79 -12.51 -16.41
C LYS A 372 -9.62 -11.57 -16.63
N ASN A 373 -8.42 -12.13 -16.78
CA ASN A 373 -7.25 -11.38 -17.21
C ASN A 373 -6.94 -11.71 -18.67
N ASN A 374 -6.92 -10.70 -19.53
CA ASN A 374 -6.39 -10.78 -20.89
C ASN A 374 -5.09 -9.97 -20.99
N ASN A 375 -4.03 -10.49 -20.35
CA ASN A 375 -2.69 -9.93 -20.38
C ASN A 375 -2.61 -8.45 -20.00
N GLY A 376 -3.21 -8.07 -18.86
CA GLY A 376 -3.23 -6.70 -18.34
C GLY A 376 -4.59 -5.98 -18.49
N VAL A 377 -5.50 -6.53 -19.29
CA VAL A 377 -6.90 -6.05 -19.39
C VAL A 377 -7.78 -6.96 -18.56
N MET A 378 -8.28 -6.46 -17.43
CA MET A 378 -9.17 -7.20 -16.54
C MET A 378 -10.61 -6.97 -16.93
N GLU A 379 -11.36 -8.03 -17.22
CA GLU A 379 -12.80 -7.98 -17.51
C GLU A 379 -13.59 -8.55 -16.33
N PHE A 380 -14.56 -7.78 -15.85
CA PHE A 380 -15.37 -8.11 -14.68
C PHE A 380 -16.61 -8.89 -15.08
N GLU A 381 -16.82 -10.07 -14.49
CA GLU A 381 -17.98 -10.91 -14.82
C GLU A 381 -19.27 -10.47 -14.11
N GLU A 382 -19.14 -9.63 -13.09
CA GLU A 382 -20.19 -9.21 -12.18
C GLU A 382 -20.08 -7.70 -11.89
N SER A 383 -21.24 -7.05 -11.76
CA SER A 383 -21.28 -5.66 -11.28
C SER A 383 -21.05 -5.63 -9.78
N GLY A 384 -20.45 -4.57 -9.26
CA GLY A 384 -20.23 -4.40 -7.83
C GLY A 384 -19.29 -3.24 -7.53
N THR A 385 -19.07 -2.97 -6.25
CA THR A 385 -17.98 -2.07 -5.84
C THR A 385 -16.71 -2.88 -5.69
N TYR A 386 -15.60 -2.42 -6.25
CA TYR A 386 -14.33 -3.11 -6.22
C TYR A 386 -13.25 -2.26 -5.57
N PHE A 387 -12.47 -2.86 -4.68
CA PHE A 387 -11.19 -2.28 -4.24
C PHE A 387 -10.07 -2.81 -5.14
N VAL A 388 -9.30 -1.89 -5.72
CA VAL A 388 -8.21 -2.18 -6.65
C VAL A 388 -6.92 -1.58 -6.10
N MET A 389 -5.84 -2.36 -6.08
CA MET A 389 -4.50 -1.86 -5.81
C MET A 389 -3.51 -2.48 -6.77
N ALA A 390 -2.71 -1.64 -7.41
CA ALA A 390 -1.57 -2.03 -8.21
C ALA A 390 -0.30 -1.58 -7.47
N ALA A 391 0.60 -2.50 -7.14
CA ALA A 391 1.96 -2.13 -6.71
C ALA A 391 2.97 -2.60 -7.73
N ALA A 392 3.70 -1.66 -8.34
CA ALA A 392 4.77 -1.94 -9.29
C ALA A 392 6.11 -1.75 -8.59
N GLN A 393 6.96 -2.77 -8.65
CA GLN A 393 8.38 -2.55 -8.43
C GLN A 393 8.93 -1.70 -9.59
N CYS A 394 9.63 -0.62 -9.26
CA CYS A 394 10.14 0.34 -10.21
C CYS A 394 11.63 0.66 -10.00
N GLY A 395 12.39 0.88 -11.07
CA GLY A 395 13.82 1.22 -11.03
C GLY A 395 14.41 1.40 -12.43
N SER A 396 15.69 1.77 -12.51
CA SER A 396 16.45 1.85 -13.76
C SER A 396 17.49 0.75 -13.86
N ASP A 397 17.71 0.24 -15.08
CA ASP A 397 18.82 -0.64 -15.45
C ASP A 397 20.01 0.12 -16.06
N ASP A 398 19.87 1.43 -16.30
CA ASP A 398 20.97 2.31 -16.66
C ASP A 398 21.62 2.82 -15.38
N ASP A 399 22.95 2.67 -15.30
CA ASP A 399 23.72 3.18 -14.19
C ASP A 399 23.48 4.69 -14.00
N ASP A 400 23.14 5.47 -15.01
CA ASP A 400 22.87 6.91 -14.85
C ASP A 400 21.41 7.31 -15.12
N GLY A 401 20.51 6.32 -15.15
CA GLY A 401 19.08 6.56 -15.38
C GLY A 401 18.44 7.28 -14.20
N VAL A 402 18.00 8.52 -14.43
CA VAL A 402 17.13 9.27 -13.53
C VAL A 402 15.86 9.64 -14.27
N GLY A 403 14.71 9.31 -13.70
CA GLY A 403 13.43 9.60 -14.31
C GLY A 403 12.27 9.39 -13.36
N ASP A 404 11.11 9.86 -13.79
CA ASP A 404 9.88 9.64 -13.07
C ASP A 404 9.14 8.46 -13.66
N VAL A 405 8.70 7.55 -12.80
CA VAL A 405 7.77 6.46 -13.13
C VAL A 405 6.39 6.87 -12.67
N ARG A 406 5.42 6.81 -13.58
CA ARG A 406 4.02 7.14 -13.31
C ARG A 406 3.12 5.95 -13.57
N MET A 407 2.18 5.71 -12.67
CA MET A 407 1.24 4.60 -12.75
C MET A 407 -0.16 5.02 -12.32
N TRP A 408 -1.16 4.67 -13.13
CA TRP A 408 -2.58 4.96 -12.89
C TRP A 408 -3.48 3.87 -13.48
N LEU A 409 -4.79 4.04 -13.31
CA LEU A 409 -5.80 3.09 -13.78
C LEU A 409 -6.58 3.64 -14.97
N ARG A 410 -6.96 2.75 -15.91
CA ARG A 410 -7.94 3.04 -16.96
C ARG A 410 -9.17 2.18 -16.80
N LEU A 411 -10.34 2.79 -16.96
CA LEU A 411 -11.62 2.11 -17.03
C LEU A 411 -12.18 2.26 -18.45
N ASN A 412 -12.43 1.15 -19.13
CA ASN A 412 -12.99 1.10 -20.48
C ASN A 412 -12.21 1.95 -21.51
N GLY A 413 -10.88 2.04 -21.33
CA GLY A 413 -9.99 2.82 -22.19
C GLY A 413 -9.84 4.30 -21.80
N GLU A 414 -10.52 4.76 -20.75
CA GLU A 414 -10.44 6.13 -20.25
C GLU A 414 -9.63 6.20 -18.95
N ASP A 415 -8.78 7.23 -18.82
CA ASP A 415 -7.97 7.45 -17.62
C ASP A 415 -8.85 7.76 -16.41
N MET A 416 -8.68 7.01 -15.32
CA MET A 416 -9.39 7.25 -14.08
C MET A 416 -8.79 8.44 -13.35
N ALA A 417 -9.62 9.43 -13.03
CA ALA A 417 -9.23 10.56 -12.21
C ALA A 417 -8.69 10.11 -10.84
N ASP A 418 -7.71 10.85 -10.32
CA ASP A 418 -7.17 10.67 -8.97
C ASP A 418 -6.62 9.26 -8.67
N SER A 419 -6.21 8.52 -9.71
CA SER A 419 -5.57 7.20 -9.59
C SER A 419 -4.07 7.22 -9.90
N ASN A 420 -3.54 8.38 -10.34
CA ASN A 420 -2.13 8.50 -10.75
C ASN A 420 -1.20 8.61 -9.56
N THR A 421 0.01 8.11 -9.72
CA THR A 421 1.08 8.12 -8.71
C THR A 421 2.41 8.31 -9.40
N ILE A 422 3.36 8.98 -8.76
CA ILE A 422 4.69 9.24 -9.32
C ILE A 422 5.80 8.84 -8.33
N GLN A 423 6.81 8.15 -8.84
CA GLN A 423 8.04 7.85 -8.12
C GLN A 423 9.21 8.25 -8.98
N THR A 424 10.04 9.15 -8.45
CA THR A 424 11.35 9.42 -9.03
C THR A 424 12.25 8.23 -8.74
N VAL A 425 12.80 7.62 -9.79
CA VAL A 425 13.77 6.53 -9.71
C VAL A 425 15.11 7.04 -10.24
N GLU A 426 16.16 6.65 -9.56
CA GLU A 426 17.55 6.84 -9.98
C GLU A 426 18.18 5.43 -10.14
N LYS A 427 19.40 5.22 -9.62
CA LYS A 427 20.04 3.89 -9.46
C LYS A 427 19.38 3.02 -8.37
N ASP A 428 18.06 3.11 -8.19
CA ASP A 428 17.33 2.48 -7.09
C ASP A 428 16.15 1.67 -7.59
N THR A 429 15.75 0.74 -6.73
CA THR A 429 14.45 0.10 -6.81
C THR A 429 13.53 0.68 -5.74
N ALA A 430 12.31 1.01 -6.13
CA ALA A 430 11.21 1.48 -5.32
C ALA A 430 9.95 0.65 -5.60
N VAL A 431 8.93 0.80 -4.75
CA VAL A 431 7.59 0.24 -5.00
C VAL A 431 6.62 1.41 -5.13
N LEU A 432 6.00 1.51 -6.29
CA LEU A 432 4.98 2.50 -6.60
C LEU A 432 3.61 1.85 -6.42
N VAL A 433 2.75 2.43 -5.57
CA VAL A 433 1.41 1.88 -5.28
C VAL A 433 0.34 2.86 -5.75
N CYS A 434 -0.53 2.43 -6.66
CA CYS A 434 -1.77 3.12 -6.97
C CYS A 434 -2.97 2.29 -6.49
N GLN A 435 -4.04 2.96 -6.07
CA GLN A 435 -5.21 2.30 -5.51
C GLN A 435 -6.49 3.08 -5.78
N THR A 436 -7.62 2.37 -5.80
CA THR A 436 -8.95 2.98 -5.85
C THR A 436 -10.04 2.01 -5.34
N ALA A 437 -11.15 2.55 -4.86
CA ALA A 437 -12.45 1.90 -4.74
C ALA A 437 -13.33 2.43 -5.88
N VAL A 438 -13.89 1.54 -6.68
CA VAL A 438 -14.62 1.89 -7.90
C VAL A 438 -15.82 0.99 -8.11
N GLU A 439 -16.95 1.58 -8.49
CA GLU A 439 -18.11 0.82 -8.96
C GLU A 439 -17.88 0.37 -10.39
N LEU A 440 -17.93 -0.94 -10.62
CA LEU A 440 -17.77 -1.55 -11.93
C LEU A 440 -19.03 -2.31 -12.32
N LYS A 441 -19.32 -2.31 -13.61
CA LYS A 441 -20.40 -3.07 -14.22
C LYS A 441 -19.84 -4.35 -14.82
N LYS A 442 -20.69 -5.38 -14.90
CA LYS A 442 -20.40 -6.56 -15.71
C LYS A 442 -19.96 -6.16 -17.13
N GLY A 443 -18.81 -6.67 -17.55
CA GLY A 443 -18.19 -6.41 -18.84
C GLY A 443 -17.30 -5.17 -18.88
N ASP A 444 -17.25 -4.37 -17.81
CA ASP A 444 -16.25 -3.31 -17.70
C ASP A 444 -14.85 -3.88 -17.76
N LYS A 445 -13.92 -3.05 -18.25
CA LYS A 445 -12.52 -3.39 -18.40
C LYS A 445 -11.64 -2.43 -17.63
N LEU A 446 -10.83 -2.96 -16.74
CA LEU A 446 -9.85 -2.19 -15.99
C LEU A 446 -8.44 -2.52 -16.50
N GLU A 447 -7.58 -1.52 -16.57
CA GLU A 447 -6.19 -1.64 -17.01
C GLU A 447 -5.30 -0.84 -16.06
N VAL A 448 -4.08 -1.33 -15.85
CA VAL A 448 -3.01 -0.54 -15.19
C VAL A 448 -2.16 0.05 -16.29
N VAL A 449 -1.89 1.34 -16.20
CA VAL A 449 -1.14 2.09 -17.21
C VAL A 449 0.13 2.64 -16.58
N LEU A 450 1.20 2.60 -17.35
CA LEU A 450 2.51 3.10 -16.99
C LEU A 450 2.98 4.14 -18.01
N ALA A 451 3.55 5.24 -17.53
CA ALA A 451 4.38 6.15 -18.32
C ALA A 451 5.67 6.48 -17.57
N THR A 452 6.66 6.94 -18.32
CA THR A 452 7.92 7.42 -17.73
C THR A 452 8.40 8.66 -18.43
N ASP A 453 8.94 9.60 -17.67
CA ASP A 453 9.76 10.67 -18.23
C ASP A 453 11.22 10.37 -18.02
N VAL A 454 11.99 10.59 -19.08
CA VAL A 454 13.42 10.72 -18.94
C VAL A 454 13.73 12.20 -18.74
N THR A 455 14.22 12.55 -17.56
CA THR A 455 15.02 13.76 -17.44
C THR A 455 16.37 13.51 -18.09
N GLN A 456 16.64 14.14 -19.24
CA GLN A 456 18.01 14.20 -19.75
C GLN A 456 18.88 14.84 -18.66
N GLY A 457 19.82 14.06 -18.11
CA GLY A 457 20.87 14.56 -17.23
C GLY A 457 21.81 15.52 -17.93
#